data_AF-A0A453AR11-F1
#
_entry.id   AF-A0A453AR11-F1
#
_cell.length_a   1.000
_cell.length_b   1.000
_cell.length_c   1.000
_cell.angle_alpha   90.00
_cell.angle_beta   90.00
_cell.angle_gamma   90.00
#
_symmetry.space_group_name_H-M   'P 1'
#
loop_
_entity.id
_entity.type
_entity.pdbx_description
1 polymer ?
#
loop_
_entity_poly.entity_id
_entity_poly.type
_entity_poly.pdbx_seq_one_letter_code
_entity_poly.pdbx_strand_id
1 'polypeptide(L)'
;SFVGHEYERCKKMAAAALAYKCVEVAYLKAAYYKYPIASKDRQVLQAVVQTTPASDIDNLNNNGLSKMAPSNKDANSPQVAGNHLLLAVRNQPHLTRLLAYTNDVNSAFEATRKSQMAIASAAGNHEKGVDGLSSVKTVLDFNFRSVNDLLRLVRISMESISC
;
A
#
# COMPACT_ATOMS: atom_id res chain seq x y z
N SER A 1 6.82 -6.42 -12.32
CA SER A 1 7.98 -7.26 -11.95
C SER A 1 8.20 -8.33 -13.01
N PHE A 2 8.71 -7.94 -14.18
CA PHE A 2 8.91 -8.86 -15.30
C PHE A 2 10.07 -9.83 -15.03
N VAL A 3 11.17 -9.32 -14.46
CA VAL A 3 12.40 -10.08 -14.21
C VAL A 3 12.20 -11.23 -13.20
N GLY A 4 11.48 -10.99 -12.10
CA GLY A 4 11.19 -12.06 -11.12
C GLY A 4 10.36 -13.19 -11.72
N HIS A 5 9.35 -12.85 -12.51
CA HIS A 5 8.50 -13.81 -13.20
C HIS A 5 9.27 -14.62 -14.26
N GLU A 6 10.18 -13.98 -15.02
CA GLU A 6 11.02 -14.71 -15.97
C GLU A 6 11.96 -15.72 -15.29
N TYR A 7 12.50 -15.38 -14.11
CA TYR A 7 13.26 -16.34 -13.32
C TYR A 7 12.40 -17.50 -12.80
N GLU A 8 11.16 -17.24 -12.38
CA GLU A 8 10.21 -18.30 -12.00
C GLU A 8 9.96 -19.25 -13.19
N ARG A 9 9.69 -18.70 -14.38
CA ARG A 9 9.47 -19.45 -15.61
C ARG A 9 10.68 -20.34 -15.97
N CYS A 10 11.88 -19.87 -15.67
CA CYS A 10 13.13 -20.61 -15.91
C CYS A 10 13.52 -21.57 -14.77
N LYS A 11 12.68 -21.73 -13.73
CA LYS A 11 13.00 -22.51 -12.53
C LYS A 11 14.33 -22.07 -11.89
N LYS A 12 14.51 -20.75 -11.75
CA LYS A 12 15.62 -20.11 -11.05
C LYS A 12 15.07 -19.36 -9.83
N MET A 13 14.50 -20.11 -8.89
CA MET A 13 13.77 -19.58 -7.74
C MET A 13 14.64 -18.72 -6.82
N ALA A 14 15.91 -19.08 -6.62
CA ALA A 14 16.84 -18.23 -5.85
C ALA A 14 17.06 -16.85 -6.50
N ALA A 15 17.16 -16.79 -7.83
CA ALA A 15 17.29 -15.52 -8.57
C ALA A 15 15.97 -14.74 -8.60
N ALA A 16 14.84 -15.45 -8.70
CA ALA A 16 13.52 -14.84 -8.57
C ALA A 16 13.35 -14.17 -7.21
N ALA A 17 13.78 -14.80 -6.12
CA ALA A 17 13.76 -14.24 -4.78
C ALA A 17 14.55 -12.92 -4.70
N LEU A 18 15.79 -12.90 -5.21
CA LEU A 18 16.60 -11.67 -5.27
C LEU A 18 15.93 -10.56 -6.09
N ALA A 19 15.33 -10.90 -7.23
CA ALA A 19 14.62 -9.94 -8.07
C ALA A 19 13.40 -9.35 -7.36
N TYR A 20 12.59 -10.18 -6.69
CA TYR A 20 11.44 -9.71 -5.92
C TYR A 20 11.86 -8.87 -4.71
N LYS A 21 12.96 -9.21 -4.03
CA LYS A 21 13.52 -8.37 -2.96
C LYS A 21 13.93 -6.97 -3.47
N CYS A 22 14.51 -6.88 -4.65
CA CYS A 22 14.83 -5.58 -5.27
C CYS A 22 13.56 -4.76 -5.55
N VAL A 23 12.49 -5.42 -6.00
CA VAL A 23 11.19 -4.78 -6.25
C VAL A 23 10.54 -4.30 -4.94
N GLU A 24 10.59 -5.10 -3.87
CA GLU A 24 10.15 -4.70 -2.53
C GLU A 24 10.85 -3.40 -2.11
N VAL A 25 12.18 -3.37 -2.17
CA VAL A 25 12.96 -2.21 -1.72
C VAL A 25 12.70 -0.97 -2.59
N ALA A 26 12.52 -1.14 -3.91
CA ALA A 26 12.16 -0.04 -4.79
C ALA A 26 10.81 0.59 -4.39
N TYR A 27 9.79 -0.24 -4.13
CA TYR A 27 8.49 0.24 -3.68
C TYR A 27 8.53 0.84 -2.27
N LEU A 28 9.25 0.23 -1.31
CA LEU A 28 9.42 0.80 0.03
C LEU A 28 10.13 2.16 -0.01
N LYS A 29 11.12 2.33 -0.90
CA LYS A 29 11.77 3.63 -1.10
C LYS A 29 10.80 4.66 -1.67
N ALA A 30 10.01 4.30 -2.68
CA ALA A 30 8.99 5.18 -3.23
C ALA A 30 7.94 5.59 -2.18
N ALA A 31 7.44 4.63 -1.40
CA ALA A 31 6.52 4.88 -0.29
C ALA A 31 7.15 5.79 0.77
N TYR A 32 8.41 5.54 1.15
CA TYR A 32 9.13 6.34 2.14
C TYR A 32 9.22 7.82 1.74
N TYR A 33 9.51 8.12 0.47
CA TYR A 33 9.53 9.51 -0.01
C TYR A 33 8.15 10.17 -0.02
N LYS A 34 7.08 9.39 -0.23
CA LYS A 34 5.70 9.89 -0.22
C LYS A 34 5.12 10.02 1.19
N TYR A 35 5.69 9.33 2.19
CA TYR A 35 5.15 9.23 3.55
C TYR A 35 4.86 10.58 4.22
N PRO A 36 5.73 11.60 4.20
CA PRO A 36 5.45 12.86 4.88
C PRO A 36 4.20 13.57 4.34
N ILE A 37 3.97 13.50 3.02
CA ILE A 37 2.82 14.10 2.36
C ILE A 37 1.58 13.25 2.62
N ALA A 38 1.67 11.93 2.43
CA ALA A 38 0.56 11.01 2.67
C ALA A 38 0.08 11.06 4.13
N SER A 39 0.99 11.22 5.10
CA SER A 39 0.65 11.36 6.52
C SER A 39 -0.17 12.63 6.80
N LYS A 40 0.23 13.77 6.20
CA LYS A 40 -0.54 15.02 6.30
C LYS A 40 -1.90 14.90 5.60
N ASP A 41 -1.92 14.33 4.40
CA ASP A 41 -3.16 14.11 3.63
C ASP A 41 -4.13 13.23 4.42
N ARG A 42 -3.65 12.17 5.08
CA ARG A 42 -4.46 11.33 5.98
C ARG A 42 -5.09 12.15 7.11
N GLN A 43 -4.34 13.03 7.76
CA GLN A 43 -4.86 13.87 8.85
C GLN A 43 -5.96 14.81 8.35
N VAL A 44 -5.74 15.48 7.21
CA VAL A 44 -6.73 16.36 6.57
C VAL A 44 -8.02 15.59 6.24
N LEU A 45 -7.88 14.44 5.58
CA LEU A 45 -9.02 13.60 5.21
C LEU A 45 -9.77 13.06 6.42
N GLN A 46 -9.06 12.68 7.49
CA GLN A 46 -9.67 12.21 8.73
C GLN A 46 -10.50 13.32 9.41
N ALA A 47 -10.01 14.55 9.41
CA ALA A 47 -10.76 15.70 9.94
C ALA A 47 -12.06 15.92 9.15
N VAL A 48 -12.01 15.84 7.81
CA VAL A 48 -13.20 15.99 6.95
C VAL A 48 -14.27 14.94 7.27
N VAL A 49 -13.86 13.68 7.43
CA VAL A 49 -14.77 12.58 7.79
C VAL A 49 -15.40 12.80 9.17
N GLN A 50 -14.61 13.25 10.16
CA GLN A 50 -15.10 13.49 11.53
C GLN A 50 -16.02 14.72 11.65
N THR A 51 -15.87 15.71 10.77
CA THR A 51 -16.75 16.90 10.73
C THR A 51 -18.08 16.68 10.01
N THR A 52 -18.28 15.51 9.40
CA THR A 52 -19.58 15.15 8.81
C THR A 52 -20.40 14.45 9.90
N PRO A 53 -21.45 15.06 10.46
CA PRO A 53 -22.25 14.39 11.48
C PRO A 53 -22.84 13.12 10.88
N ALA A 54 -22.70 12.00 11.60
CA ALA A 54 -23.47 10.79 11.32
C ALA A 54 -24.95 11.13 11.55
N SER A 55 -25.65 11.52 10.50
CA SER A 55 -27.06 11.85 10.58
C SER A 55 -27.89 10.57 10.72
N ASP A 56 -28.63 10.54 11.84
CA ASP A 56 -29.84 9.79 12.17
C ASP A 56 -29.71 8.32 12.60
N ILE A 57 -29.37 8.14 13.89
CA ILE A 57 -29.93 7.07 14.72
C ILE A 57 -30.68 7.73 15.88
N ASP A 58 -32.01 7.68 15.79
CA ASP A 58 -33.06 7.76 16.81
C ASP A 58 -32.84 8.65 18.05
N ASN A 59 -33.62 9.73 18.15
CA ASN A 59 -34.09 10.19 19.46
C ASN A 59 -35.51 10.77 19.38
N LEU A 60 -36.50 9.88 19.47
CA LEU A 60 -37.89 10.22 19.80
C LEU A 60 -37.99 10.56 21.28
N ASN A 61 -37.83 11.83 21.65
CA ASN A 61 -38.41 12.33 22.91
C ASN A 61 -38.49 13.87 22.95
N ASN A 62 -39.70 14.42 22.78
CA ASN A 62 -40.42 15.11 23.88
C ASN A 62 -41.63 15.89 23.34
N ASN A 63 -42.78 15.65 23.98
CA ASN A 63 -44.04 16.36 23.76
C ASN A 63 -43.95 17.82 24.22
N GLY A 64 -44.56 18.75 23.47
CA GLY A 64 -44.69 20.15 23.91
C GLY A 64 -45.38 21.09 22.91
N LEU A 65 -46.70 20.97 22.78
CA LEU A 65 -47.69 21.97 22.34
C LEU A 65 -47.20 23.40 21.96
N SER A 66 -47.33 23.79 20.68
CA SER A 66 -47.80 25.15 20.29
C SER A 66 -48.15 25.28 18.79
N LYS A 67 -49.47 25.40 18.53
CA LYS A 67 -50.22 26.13 17.48
C LYS A 67 -49.55 26.55 16.15
N MET A 68 -50.02 25.90 15.08
CA MET A 68 -50.61 26.42 13.83
C MET A 68 -49.96 27.62 13.11
N ALA A 69 -49.36 27.35 11.94
CA ALA A 69 -49.34 28.23 10.76
C ALA A 69 -49.25 27.38 9.47
N PRO A 70 -49.86 27.80 8.34
CA PRO A 70 -50.17 26.91 7.23
C PRO A 70 -48.96 26.64 6.32
N SER A 71 -48.86 25.36 5.94
CA SER A 71 -48.12 24.84 4.80
C SER A 71 -48.26 25.74 3.57
N ASN A 72 -47.13 26.16 2.99
CA ASN A 72 -46.91 26.37 1.56
C ASN A 72 -45.49 26.92 1.30
N LYS A 73 -44.56 26.04 0.90
CA LYS A 73 -43.63 26.28 -0.22
C LYS A 73 -42.69 25.10 -0.40
N ASP A 74 -42.69 24.59 -1.63
CA ASP A 74 -41.68 23.72 -2.20
C ASP A 74 -40.26 24.21 -1.90
N ALA A 75 -39.42 23.29 -1.42
CA ALA A 75 -37.99 23.32 -1.67
C ALA A 75 -37.45 21.90 -1.54
N ASN A 76 -37.46 21.20 -2.67
CA ASN A 76 -36.46 20.24 -3.11
C ASN A 76 -35.30 20.05 -2.11
N SER A 77 -35.07 18.83 -1.65
CA SER A 77 -33.82 18.44 -1.01
C SER A 77 -32.82 17.96 -2.07
N PRO A 78 -31.84 18.78 -2.47
CA PRO A 78 -30.62 18.26 -3.10
C PRO A 78 -29.34 18.63 -2.33
N GLN A 79 -29.45 19.35 -1.21
CA GLN A 79 -28.25 19.92 -0.55
C GLN A 79 -27.34 18.85 0.06
N VAL A 80 -27.89 17.75 0.58
CA VAL A 80 -27.09 16.70 1.23
C VAL A 80 -26.25 15.93 0.20
N ALA A 81 -26.82 15.52 -0.94
CA ALA A 81 -26.08 14.79 -1.98
C ALA A 81 -25.05 15.67 -2.73
N GLY A 82 -25.34 16.95 -2.95
CA GLY A 82 -24.42 17.89 -3.61
C GLY A 82 -23.18 18.21 -2.77
N ASN A 83 -23.31 18.28 -1.45
CA ASN A 83 -22.19 18.62 -0.55
C ASN A 83 -21.12 17.52 -0.52
N HIS A 84 -21.51 16.24 -0.57
CA HIS A 84 -20.58 15.12 -0.60
C HIS A 84 -19.74 15.07 -1.88
N LEU A 85 -20.34 15.35 -3.03
CA LEU A 85 -19.64 15.42 -4.32
C LEU A 85 -18.62 16.56 -4.36
N LEU A 86 -18.99 17.73 -3.83
CA LEU A 86 -18.11 18.90 -3.76
C LEU A 86 -16.94 18.68 -2.79
N LEU A 87 -17.20 18.04 -1.63
CA LEU A 87 -16.17 17.61 -0.68
C LEU A 87 -15.22 16.57 -1.29
N ALA A 88 -15.72 15.60 -2.07
CA ALA A 88 -14.90 14.61 -2.75
C ALA A 88 -14.00 15.25 -3.81
N VAL A 89 -14.52 16.16 -4.63
CA VAL A 89 -13.74 16.90 -5.65
C VAL A 89 -12.66 17.76 -5.00
N ARG A 90 -12.99 18.47 -3.91
CA ARG A 90 -12.03 19.33 -3.20
C ARG A 90 -10.88 18.54 -2.56
N ASN A 91 -11.15 17.31 -2.13
CA ASN A 91 -10.17 16.45 -1.48
C ASN A 91 -9.50 15.42 -2.41
N GLN A 92 -9.87 15.41 -3.70
CA GLN A 92 -9.33 14.54 -4.73
C GLN A 92 -7.79 14.48 -4.77
N PRO A 93 -7.04 15.60 -4.68
CA PRO A 93 -5.58 15.53 -4.71
C PRO A 93 -4.97 14.86 -3.46
N HIS A 94 -5.60 15.05 -2.28
CA HIS A 94 -5.18 14.38 -1.04
C HIS A 94 -5.42 12.87 -1.13
N LEU A 95 -6.60 12.47 -1.62
CA LEU A 95 -6.94 11.07 -1.86
C LEU A 95 -5.98 10.42 -2.86
N THR A 96 -5.67 11.10 -3.95
CA THR A 96 -4.78 10.58 -5.00
C THR A 96 -3.38 10.29 -4.46
N ARG A 97 -2.81 11.23 -3.69
CA ARG A 97 -1.47 11.03 -3.11
C ARG A 97 -1.46 9.97 -2.02
N LEU A 98 -2.50 9.91 -1.19
CA LEU A 98 -2.65 8.85 -0.19
C LEU A 98 -2.77 7.47 -0.85
N LEU A 99 -3.57 7.34 -1.91
CA LEU A 99 -3.68 6.10 -2.68
C LEU A 99 -2.36 5.72 -3.35
N ALA A 100 -1.64 6.68 -3.93
CA ALA A 100 -0.33 6.43 -4.52
C ALA A 100 0.69 5.88 -3.50
N TYR A 101 0.69 6.43 -2.28
CA TYR A 101 1.50 5.90 -1.17
C TYR A 101 1.08 4.47 -0.79
N THR A 102 -0.21 4.22 -0.61
CA THR A 102 -0.72 2.90 -0.23
C THR A 102 -0.46 1.85 -1.32
N ASN A 103 -0.55 2.23 -2.59
CA ASN A 103 -0.26 1.33 -3.72
C ASN A 103 1.22 0.89 -3.74
N ASP A 104 2.15 1.79 -3.41
CA ASP A 104 3.56 1.42 -3.29
C ASP A 104 3.75 0.43 -2.13
N VAL A 105 3.15 0.69 -0.96
CA VAL A 105 3.23 -0.20 0.21
C VAL A 105 2.65 -1.58 -0.11
N ASN A 106 1.48 -1.65 -0.75
CA ASN A 106 0.87 -2.91 -1.17
C ASN A 106 1.76 -3.66 -2.16
N SER A 107 2.33 -2.94 -3.13
CA SER A 107 3.23 -3.53 -4.13
C SER A 107 4.53 -4.06 -3.49
N ALA A 108 5.02 -3.39 -2.45
CA ALA A 108 6.15 -3.88 -1.66
C ALA A 108 5.79 -5.19 -0.94
N PHE A 109 4.64 -5.26 -0.27
CA PHE A 109 4.20 -6.48 0.42
C PHE A 109 3.99 -7.65 -0.53
N GLU A 110 3.41 -7.41 -1.71
CA GLU A 110 3.27 -8.44 -2.74
C GLU A 110 4.63 -8.92 -3.25
N ALA A 111 5.60 -8.02 -3.42
CA ALA A 111 6.97 -8.39 -3.76
C ALA A 111 7.64 -9.20 -2.63
N THR A 112 7.46 -8.82 -1.36
CA THR A 112 7.95 -9.60 -0.21
C THR A 112 7.37 -11.00 -0.21
N ARG A 113 6.05 -11.14 -0.38
CA ARG A 113 5.37 -12.45 -0.45
C ARG A 113 5.99 -13.32 -1.53
N LYS A 114 6.15 -12.78 -2.74
CA LYS A 114 6.75 -13.51 -3.87
C LYS A 114 8.21 -13.88 -3.60
N SER A 115 8.99 -12.98 -3.00
CA SER A 115 10.37 -13.28 -2.60
C SER A 115 10.45 -14.46 -1.63
N GLN A 116 9.54 -14.51 -0.64
CA GLN A 116 9.49 -15.58 0.35
C GLN A 116 9.03 -16.92 -0.25
N MET A 117 8.04 -16.90 -1.14
CA MET A 117 7.62 -18.10 -1.86
C MET A 117 8.75 -18.65 -2.75
N ALA A 118 9.47 -17.77 -3.44
CA ALA A 118 10.58 -18.16 -4.30
C ALA A 118 11.72 -18.79 -3.49
N ILE A 119 12.15 -18.20 -2.37
CA ILE A 119 13.24 -18.78 -1.57
C ILE A 119 12.83 -20.12 -0.92
N ALA A 120 11.57 -20.25 -0.49
CA ALA A 120 11.06 -21.52 0.03
C ALA A 120 11.07 -22.62 -1.05
N SER A 121 10.70 -22.28 -2.29
CA SER A 121 10.78 -23.20 -3.43
C SER A 121 12.23 -23.57 -3.77
N ALA A 122 13.16 -22.61 -3.74
CA ALA A 122 14.58 -22.86 -3.98
C ALA A 122 15.19 -23.84 -2.95
N ALA A 123 14.81 -23.69 -1.68
CA ALA A 123 15.26 -24.58 -0.60
C ALA A 123 14.71 -26.01 -0.76
N GLY A 124 13.45 -26.18 -1.17
CA GLY A 124 12.84 -27.50 -1.40
C GLY A 124 13.39 -28.23 -2.63
N ASN A 125 13.85 -27.49 -3.64
CA ASN A 125 14.36 -28.05 -4.90
C ASN A 125 15.88 -28.26 -4.91
N HIS A 126 16.59 -28.01 -3.80
CA HIS A 126 18.06 -28.02 -3.71
C HIS A 126 18.72 -27.25 -4.88
N GLU A 127 18.13 -26.11 -5.26
CA GLU A 127 18.48 -25.40 -6.48
C GLU A 127 19.95 -24.98 -6.52
N LYS A 128 20.58 -24.88 -5.33
CA LYS A 128 22.02 -24.68 -5.09
C LYS A 128 22.49 -25.22 -3.74
N GLY A 129 23.79 -25.44 -3.61
CA GLY A 129 24.46 -25.81 -2.36
C GLY A 129 24.17 -24.81 -1.23
N VAL A 130 24.38 -25.27 0.02
CA VAL A 130 24.03 -24.56 1.27
C VAL A 130 24.51 -23.10 1.29
N ASP A 131 25.68 -22.83 0.71
CA ASP A 131 26.32 -21.50 0.67
C ASP A 131 25.63 -20.51 -0.27
N GLY A 132 25.06 -20.98 -1.39
CA GLY A 132 24.33 -20.12 -2.32
C GLY A 132 23.02 -19.60 -1.70
N LEU A 133 22.29 -20.48 -1.01
CA LEU A 133 21.02 -20.12 -0.36
C LEU A 133 21.22 -19.26 0.90
N SER A 134 22.30 -19.47 1.66
CA SER A 134 22.62 -18.63 2.82
C SER A 134 22.95 -17.18 2.42
N SER A 135 23.67 -17.01 1.31
CA SER A 135 23.92 -15.69 0.70
C SER A 135 22.63 -14.99 0.30
N VAL A 136 21.71 -15.69 -0.38
CA VAL A 136 20.39 -15.13 -0.75
C VAL A 136 19.58 -14.74 0.48
N LYS A 137 19.56 -15.58 1.52
CA LYS A 137 18.85 -15.26 2.77
C LYS A 137 19.37 -13.97 3.42
N THR A 138 20.68 -13.75 3.37
CA THR A 138 21.31 -12.51 3.86
C THR A 138 20.80 -11.27 3.12
N VAL A 139 20.59 -11.36 1.80
CA VAL A 139 19.97 -10.27 1.02
C VAL A 139 18.52 -10.05 1.42
N LEU A 140 17.76 -11.13 1.63
CA LEU A 140 16.34 -11.07 1.96
C LEU A 140 16.09 -10.43 3.34
N ASP A 141 16.99 -10.67 4.30
CA ASP A 141 16.97 -10.07 5.63
C ASP A 141 17.43 -8.60 5.62
N PHE A 142 18.01 -8.11 4.51
CA PHE A 142 18.47 -6.74 4.39
C PHE A 142 17.30 -5.76 4.34
N ASN A 143 17.42 -4.64 5.05
CA ASN A 143 16.39 -3.60 5.09
C ASN A 143 16.54 -2.59 3.94
N PHE A 144 15.52 -1.74 3.73
CA PHE A 144 15.54 -0.78 2.63
C PHE A 144 16.41 0.47 2.88
N ARG A 145 17.09 0.63 4.02
CA ARG A 145 17.77 1.89 4.39
C ARG A 145 18.91 2.23 3.42
N SER A 146 19.78 1.27 3.12
CA SER A 146 20.92 1.42 2.20
C SER A 146 20.73 0.63 0.90
N VAL A 147 20.36 1.33 -0.18
CA VAL A 147 20.17 0.68 -1.48
C VAL A 147 21.51 0.20 -2.06
N ASN A 148 22.60 0.94 -1.82
CA ASN A 148 23.92 0.59 -2.34
C ASN A 148 24.43 -0.73 -1.73
N ASP A 149 24.27 -0.90 -0.41
CA ASP A 149 24.68 -2.12 0.27
C ASP A 149 23.83 -3.31 -0.18
N LEU A 150 22.51 -3.10 -0.35
CA LEU A 150 21.63 -4.11 -0.92
C LEU A 150 22.09 -4.54 -2.31
N LEU A 151 22.37 -3.59 -3.22
CA LEU A 151 22.82 -3.89 -4.58
C LEU A 151 24.15 -4.65 -4.58
N ARG A 152 25.06 -4.33 -3.66
CA ARG A 152 26.31 -5.06 -3.48
C ARG A 152 26.05 -6.50 -3.06
N LEU A 153 25.18 -6.71 -2.06
CA LEU A 153 24.81 -8.06 -1.60
C LEU A 153 24.10 -8.85 -2.69
N VAL A 154 23.15 -8.24 -3.42
CA VAL A 154 22.45 -8.87 -4.54
C VAL A 154 23.44 -9.36 -5.60
N ARG A 155 24.45 -8.55 -5.96
CA ARG A 155 25.49 -8.95 -6.92
C ARG A 155 26.27 -10.16 -6.42
N ILE A 156 26.76 -10.11 -5.18
CA ILE A 156 27.53 -11.21 -4.58
C ILE A 156 26.68 -12.49 -4.56
N SER A 157 25.43 -12.39 -4.12
CA SER A 157 24.52 -13.53 -4.10
C SER A 157 24.24 -14.06 -5.50
N MET A 158 24.04 -13.20 -6.50
CA MET A 158 23.86 -13.60 -7.91
C MET A 158 25.05 -14.39 -8.45
N GLU A 159 26.27 -14.03 -8.07
CA GLU A 159 27.49 -14.77 -8.42
C GLU A 159 27.52 -16.13 -7.70
N SER A 160 27.24 -16.16 -6.39
CA SER A 160 27.12 -17.40 -5.62
C SER A 160 26.03 -18.33 -6.17
N ILE A 161 24.98 -17.75 -6.76
CA ILE A 161 23.89 -18.50 -7.39
C ILE A 161 23.98 -18.64 -8.90
N SER A 162 25.13 -18.38 -9.50
CA SER A 162 25.38 -18.69 -10.92
C SER A 162 26.41 -19.81 -11.11
N CYS A 163 27.21 -20.09 -10.07
CA CYS A 163 28.08 -21.26 -9.96
C CYS A 163 27.29 -22.53 -9.62
#